data_AF-A0A1E9VT56-F1
#
_entry.id   AF-A0A1E9VT56-F1
#
_cell.length_a   1.000
_cell.length_b   1.000
_cell.length_c   1.000
_cell.angle_alpha   90.00
_cell.angle_beta   90.00
_cell.angle_gamma   90.00
#
_symmetry.space_group_name_H-M   'P 1'
#
loop_
_entity.id
_entity.type
_entity.pdbx_description
1 polymer ?
#
loop_
_entity_poly.entity_id
_entity_poly.type
_entity_poly.pdbx_seq_one_letter_code
_entity_poly.pdbx_strand_id
1 'polypeptide(L)'
;MKLELLPYFYAFSMWIIIIYTYIILAKLIKIKTKNFIILSFTLLIILLTYNILLQQESKNQTQIRFYFLLENIEQYKILHGKFPNDLSHLQDVNNDYYSWCSKDSSNKIPGKGLCYYYIKNGEFTLEVIGDYNDWYYNSNTKKILENNFDRHGL
;
A
#
# COMPACT_ATOMS: atom_id res chain seq x y z
N MET A 1 -3.08 16.65 6.98
CA MET A 1 -2.91 16.25 5.56
C MET A 1 -2.78 14.73 5.56
N LYS A 2 -3.54 13.98 4.75
CA LYS A 2 -3.36 12.52 4.66
C LYS A 2 -1.90 12.26 4.26
N LEU A 3 -1.19 11.39 5.01
CA LEU A 3 0.23 11.13 4.81
C LEU A 3 0.56 10.71 3.37
N GLU A 4 -0.41 10.09 2.69
CA GLU A 4 -0.38 9.72 1.28
C GLU A 4 -0.07 10.88 0.32
N LEU A 5 -0.41 12.13 0.68
CA LEU A 5 -0.19 13.31 -0.17
C LEU A 5 1.19 13.97 0.04
N LEU A 6 1.90 13.59 1.11
CA LEU A 6 3.17 14.19 1.50
C LEU A 6 4.26 14.02 0.42
N PRO A 7 4.44 12.84 -0.22
CA PRO A 7 5.45 12.67 -1.28
C PRO A 7 5.14 13.51 -2.52
N TYR A 8 3.87 13.66 -2.86
CA TYR A 8 3.43 14.48 -4.00
C TYR A 8 3.68 15.97 -3.76
N PHE A 9 3.45 16.43 -2.52
CA PHE A 9 3.78 17.79 -2.11
C PHE A 9 5.29 18.06 -2.19
N TYR A 10 6.12 17.11 -1.74
CA TYR A 10 7.58 17.22 -1.88
C TYR A 10 8.03 17.22 -3.34
N ALA A 11 7.49 16.32 -4.17
CA ALA A 11 7.83 16.27 -5.60
C ALA A 11 7.46 17.57 -6.31
N PHE A 12 6.28 18.13 -6.02
CA PHE A 12 5.82 19.39 -6.59
C PHE A 12 6.67 20.58 -6.13
N SER A 13 6.99 20.67 -4.84
CA SER A 13 7.82 21.75 -4.30
C SER A 13 9.26 21.69 -4.84
N MET A 14 9.86 20.51 -4.94
CA MET A 14 11.17 20.32 -5.59
C MET A 14 11.14 20.71 -7.07
N TRP A 15 10.06 20.37 -7.79
CA TRP A 15 9.90 20.77 -9.19
C TRP A 15 9.84 22.29 -9.36
N ILE A 16 9.13 23.01 -8.48
CA ILE A 16 9.10 24.48 -8.49
C ILE A 16 10.52 25.05 -8.31
N ILE A 17 11.31 24.51 -7.37
CA ILE A 17 12.69 24.96 -7.11
C ILE A 17 13.58 24.75 -8.35
N ILE A 18 13.48 23.57 -8.99
CA ILE A 18 14.25 23.24 -10.20
C ILE A 18 13.89 24.17 -11.36
N ILE A 19 12.60 24.48 -11.57
CA ILE A 19 12.19 25.40 -12.62
C ILE A 19 12.67 26.83 -12.34
N TYR A 20 12.53 27.31 -11.10
CA TYR A 20 12.96 28.66 -10.75
C TYR A 20 14.46 28.86 -10.94
N THR A 21 15.26 27.89 -10.47
CA THR A 21 16.72 27.91 -10.65
C THR A 21 17.11 27.87 -12.13
N TYR A 22 16.44 27.05 -12.95
CA TYR A 22 16.65 27.02 -14.38
C TYR A 22 16.29 28.34 -15.07
N ILE A 23 15.17 28.98 -14.72
CA ILE A 23 14.76 30.27 -15.30
C ILE A 23 15.80 31.35 -15.02
N ILE A 24 16.31 31.41 -13.78
CA ILE A 24 17.36 32.37 -13.39
C ILE A 24 18.64 32.13 -14.22
N LEU A 25 19.08 30.87 -14.34
CA LEU A 25 20.26 30.49 -15.11
C LEU A 25 20.10 30.80 -16.61
N ALA A 26 18.94 30.48 -17.19
CA ALA A 26 18.66 30.74 -18.59
C ALA A 26 18.58 32.25 -18.90
N LYS A 27 18.13 33.08 -17.95
CA LYS A 27 18.15 34.53 -18.06
C LYS A 27 19.58 35.08 -18.05
N LEU A 28 20.47 34.49 -17.24
CA LEU A 28 21.91 34.83 -17.21
C LEU A 28 22.59 34.50 -18.55
N ILE A 29 22.19 33.41 -19.21
CA ILE A 29 22.84 32.90 -20.44
C ILE A 29 22.06 33.30 -21.73
N LYS A 30 20.94 34.03 -21.62
CA LYS A 30 20.07 34.48 -22.74
C LYS A 30 19.48 33.34 -23.59
N ILE A 31 19.13 32.21 -22.97
CA ILE A 31 18.52 31.05 -23.65
C ILE A 31 16.99 31.18 -23.67
N LYS A 32 16.33 30.75 -24.77
CA LYS A 32 14.87 30.67 -24.85
C LYS A 32 14.35 29.50 -23.99
N THR A 33 13.51 29.78 -23.00
CA THR A 33 13.07 28.81 -21.98
C THR A 33 11.72 28.14 -22.24
N LYS A 34 10.90 28.66 -23.16
CA LYS A 34 9.49 28.24 -23.33
C LYS A 34 9.33 26.73 -23.57
N ASN A 35 10.12 26.14 -24.47
CA ASN A 35 10.03 24.72 -24.80
C ASN A 35 10.49 23.82 -23.64
N PHE A 36 11.47 24.27 -22.85
CA PHE A 36 11.95 23.54 -21.68
C PHE A 36 10.91 23.51 -20.56
N ILE A 37 10.24 24.64 -20.29
CA ILE A 37 9.18 24.73 -19.27
C ILE A 37 8.02 23.79 -19.63
N ILE A 38 7.59 23.77 -20.89
CA ILE A 38 6.52 22.89 -21.37
C ILE A 38 6.94 21.43 -21.20
N LEU A 39 8.14 21.04 -21.68
CA LEU A 39 8.65 19.68 -21.55
C LEU A 39 8.74 19.22 -20.10
N SER A 40 9.24 20.08 -19.22
CA SER A 40 9.35 19.80 -17.77
C SER A 40 7.99 19.59 -17.12
N PHE A 41 6.99 20.39 -17.50
CA PHE A 41 5.63 20.23 -17.00
C PHE A 41 4.97 18.93 -17.51
N THR A 42 5.16 18.60 -18.80
CA THR A 42 4.67 17.33 -19.36
C THR A 42 5.29 16.13 -18.64
N LEU A 43 6.61 16.17 -18.37
CA LEU A 43 7.30 15.10 -17.64
C LEU A 43 6.78 14.97 -16.20
N LEU A 44 6.55 16.09 -15.51
CA LEU A 44 5.96 16.08 -14.16
C LEU A 44 4.58 15.41 -14.16
N ILE A 45 3.71 15.76 -15.10
CA ILE A 45 2.37 15.15 -15.19
C ILE A 45 2.50 13.64 -15.40
N ILE A 46 3.34 13.18 -16.33
CA ILE A 46 3.54 11.75 -16.59
C ILE A 46 4.00 11.02 -15.33
N LEU A 47 4.98 11.58 -14.61
CA LEU A 47 5.49 10.99 -13.36
C LEU A 47 4.43 10.94 -12.26
N LEU A 48 3.63 11.99 -12.11
CA LEU A 48 2.54 12.02 -11.13
C LEU A 48 1.47 10.98 -11.46
N THR A 49 1.03 10.91 -12.71
CA THR A 49 0.04 9.91 -13.16
C THR A 49 0.57 8.49 -12.96
N TYR A 50 1.84 8.23 -13.32
CA TYR A 50 2.44 6.91 -13.12
C TYR A 50 2.47 6.50 -11.65
N ASN A 51 2.82 7.41 -10.73
CA ASN A 51 2.79 7.12 -9.29
C ASN A 51 1.38 6.85 -8.77
N ILE A 52 0.38 7.61 -9.22
CA ILE A 52 -1.03 7.37 -8.84
C ILE A 52 -1.48 5.98 -9.29
N LEU A 53 -1.14 5.58 -10.52
CA LEU A 53 -1.47 4.27 -11.06
C LEU A 53 -0.78 3.15 -10.28
N LEU A 54 0.51 3.30 -9.97
CA LEU A 54 1.24 2.34 -9.13
C LEU A 54 0.62 2.19 -7.74
N GLN A 55 0.24 3.30 -7.11
CA GLN A 55 -0.42 3.30 -5.81
C GLN A 55 -1.77 2.59 -5.88
N GLN A 56 -2.58 2.86 -6.92
CA GLN A 56 -3.88 2.22 -7.11
C GLN A 56 -3.74 0.72 -7.35
N GLU A 57 -2.78 0.30 -8.17
CA GLU A 57 -2.51 -1.11 -8.44
C GLU A 57 -2.09 -1.85 -7.16
N SER A 58 -1.19 -1.27 -6.38
CA SER A 58 -0.79 -1.85 -5.09
C SER A 58 -1.95 -1.95 -4.09
N LYS A 59 -2.82 -0.92 -4.03
CA LYS A 59 -4.03 -0.96 -3.20
C LYS A 59 -4.99 -2.07 -3.63
N ASN A 60 -5.20 -2.23 -4.94
CA ASN A 60 -6.04 -3.29 -5.50
C ASN A 60 -5.49 -4.68 -5.18
N GLN A 61 -4.19 -4.90 -5.35
CA GLN A 61 -3.55 -6.18 -5.05
C GLN A 61 -3.71 -6.57 -3.56
N THR A 62 -3.54 -5.59 -2.66
CA THR A 62 -3.70 -5.79 -1.21
C THR A 62 -5.16 -6.16 -0.88
N GLN A 63 -6.12 -5.45 -1.48
CA GLN A 63 -7.55 -5.72 -1.31
C GLN A 63 -7.94 -7.11 -1.84
N ILE A 64 -7.53 -7.47 -3.06
CA ILE A 64 -7.82 -8.80 -3.65
C ILE A 64 -7.32 -9.90 -2.74
N ARG A 65 -6.08 -9.77 -2.24
CA ARG A 65 -5.48 -10.74 -1.33
C ARG A 65 -6.25 -10.86 -0.01
N PHE A 66 -6.64 -9.73 0.58
CA PHE A 66 -7.45 -9.73 1.80
C PHE A 66 -8.75 -10.50 1.62
N TYR A 67 -9.49 -10.24 0.54
CA TYR A 67 -10.75 -10.94 0.27
C TYR A 67 -10.54 -12.42 -0.04
N PHE A 68 -9.51 -12.77 -0.80
CA PHE A 68 -9.14 -14.16 -1.04
C PHE A 68 -8.92 -14.93 0.27
N LEU A 69 -8.13 -14.37 1.20
CA LEU A 69 -7.86 -15.01 2.49
C LEU A 69 -9.12 -15.10 3.35
N LEU A 70 -9.90 -14.02 3.42
CA LEU A 70 -11.13 -13.97 4.19
C LEU A 70 -12.13 -15.03 3.71
N GLU A 71 -12.34 -15.13 2.41
CA GLU A 71 -13.25 -16.12 1.82
C GLU A 71 -12.80 -17.56 2.13
N ASN A 72 -11.51 -17.87 1.97
CA ASN A 72 -10.99 -19.21 2.26
C ASN A 72 -11.12 -19.58 3.74
N ILE A 73 -10.90 -18.64 4.67
CA ILE A 73 -11.08 -18.85 6.11
C ILE A 73 -12.55 -19.18 6.43
N GLU A 74 -13.48 -18.40 5.87
CA GLU A 74 -14.91 -18.58 6.09
C GLU A 74 -15.41 -19.90 5.47
N GLN A 75 -14.95 -20.25 4.26
CA GLN A 75 -15.27 -21.54 3.63
C GLN A 75 -14.74 -22.72 4.46
N TYR A 76 -13.51 -22.62 4.98
CA TYR A 76 -12.97 -23.63 5.88
C TYR A 76 -13.84 -23.80 7.14
N LYS A 77 -14.32 -22.68 7.72
CA LYS A 77 -15.22 -22.71 8.87
C LYS A 77 -16.55 -23.41 8.57
N ILE A 78 -17.12 -23.17 7.39
CA ILE A 78 -18.36 -23.82 6.94
C ILE A 78 -18.14 -25.34 6.80
N LEU A 79 -17.03 -25.76 6.19
CA LEU A 79 -16.74 -27.17 5.91
C LEU A 79 -16.35 -27.97 7.17
N HIS A 80 -15.59 -27.37 8.08
CA HIS A 80 -14.97 -28.08 9.21
C HIS A 80 -15.53 -27.68 10.58
N GLY A 81 -16.46 -26.73 10.64
CA GLY A 81 -17.08 -26.25 11.88
C GLY A 81 -16.15 -25.44 12.79
N LYS A 82 -14.89 -25.20 12.39
CA LYS A 82 -13.88 -24.42 13.14
C LYS A 82 -13.02 -23.59 12.19
N PHE A 83 -12.41 -22.53 12.70
CA PHE A 83 -11.44 -21.75 11.92
C PHE A 83 -10.13 -22.52 11.74
N PRO A 84 -9.42 -22.33 10.61
CA PRO A 84 -8.16 -23.02 10.34
C PRO A 84 -7.06 -22.53 11.30
N ASN A 85 -6.30 -23.45 11.89
CA ASN A 85 -5.23 -23.07 12.84
C ASN A 85 -3.99 -22.43 12.18
N ASP A 86 -3.91 -22.54 10.85
CA ASP A 86 -2.82 -22.08 9.99
C ASP A 86 -3.34 -21.86 8.56
N LEU A 87 -2.79 -20.87 7.87
CA LEU A 87 -3.13 -20.49 6.49
C LEU A 87 -2.02 -20.83 5.49
N SER A 88 -0.94 -21.49 5.92
CA SER A 88 0.18 -21.89 5.05
C SER A 88 -0.25 -22.68 3.81
N HIS A 89 -1.34 -23.45 3.86
CA HIS A 89 -1.86 -24.19 2.71
C HIS A 89 -2.47 -23.31 1.60
N LEU A 90 -2.80 -22.05 1.91
CA LEU A 90 -3.24 -21.05 0.94
C LEU A 90 -2.05 -20.38 0.23
N GLN A 91 -0.86 -20.96 0.39
CA GLN A 91 0.37 -20.45 -0.17
C GLN A 91 0.48 -20.69 -1.66
N ASP A 92 0.42 -19.60 -2.43
CA ASP A 92 0.96 -19.57 -3.78
C ASP A 92 2.49 -19.60 -3.70
N VAL A 93 3.05 -20.80 -3.83
CA VAL A 93 4.49 -21.10 -3.72
C VAL A 93 5.32 -20.42 -4.83
N ASN A 94 4.67 -19.82 -5.84
CA ASN A 94 5.33 -19.15 -6.96
C ASN A 94 5.38 -17.63 -6.84
N ASN A 95 4.88 -17.06 -5.73
CA ASN A 95 4.79 -15.61 -5.56
C ASN A 95 5.66 -15.11 -4.39
N ASP A 96 6.98 -15.10 -4.62
CA ASP A 96 8.01 -14.65 -3.67
C ASP A 96 7.90 -13.16 -3.27
N TYR A 97 7.05 -12.38 -3.95
CA TYR A 97 6.87 -10.95 -3.70
C TYR A 97 6.06 -10.64 -2.43
N TYR A 98 5.39 -11.63 -1.84
CA TYR A 98 4.48 -11.42 -0.72
C TYR A 98 4.86 -12.27 0.50
N SER A 99 5.10 -11.63 1.64
CA SER A 99 5.33 -12.32 2.91
C SER A 99 4.09 -13.07 3.41
N TRP A 100 4.27 -14.27 3.95
CA TRP A 100 3.18 -15.16 4.37
C TRP A 100 2.40 -14.67 5.58
N CYS A 101 1.18 -15.20 5.75
CA CYS A 101 0.38 -14.92 6.94
C CYS A 101 1.09 -15.47 8.18
N SER A 102 1.65 -14.60 9.01
CA SER A 102 2.20 -14.98 10.31
C SER A 102 1.07 -15.21 11.30
N LYS A 103 1.22 -16.26 12.12
CA LYS A 103 0.32 -16.54 13.24
C LYS A 103 0.45 -15.50 14.37
N ASP A 104 1.55 -14.76 14.40
CA ASP A 104 1.87 -13.83 15.47
C ASP A 104 2.11 -12.41 14.92
N SER A 105 1.35 -11.46 15.44
CA SER A 105 1.45 -10.02 15.16
C SER A 105 2.40 -9.30 16.11
N SER A 106 3.00 -9.99 17.09
CA SER A 106 3.89 -9.39 18.10
C SER A 106 5.27 -9.04 17.56
N ASN A 107 5.76 -9.80 16.56
CA ASN A 107 7.01 -9.53 15.87
C ASN A 107 6.74 -8.95 14.48
N LYS A 108 6.14 -7.75 14.43
CA LYS A 108 5.93 -7.00 13.18
C LYS A 108 7.28 -6.56 12.62
N ILE A 109 7.90 -7.38 11.79
CA ILE A 109 9.03 -6.94 10.97
C ILE A 109 8.45 -6.19 9.77
N PRO A 110 8.87 -4.95 9.47
CA PRO A 110 8.37 -4.23 8.30
C PRO A 110 8.73 -4.97 7.00
N GLY A 111 7.76 -5.13 6.10
CA GLY A 111 7.91 -5.87 4.85
C GLY A 111 6.65 -5.79 3.98
N LYS A 112 6.81 -6.00 2.67
CA LYS A 112 5.72 -5.86 1.69
C LYS A 112 4.74 -7.03 1.74
N GLY A 113 3.44 -6.73 1.78
CA GLY A 113 2.41 -7.76 1.75
C GLY A 113 2.49 -8.69 2.95
N LEU A 114 2.60 -8.15 4.16
CA LEU A 114 2.50 -8.96 5.36
C LEU A 114 1.04 -9.33 5.58
N CYS A 115 0.83 -10.51 6.13
CA CYS A 115 -0.48 -10.90 6.61
C CYS A 115 -0.34 -11.38 8.04
N TYR A 116 -1.31 -11.07 8.89
CA TYR A 116 -1.40 -11.60 10.24
C TYR A 116 -2.75 -12.25 10.43
N TYR A 117 -2.71 -13.46 10.97
CA TYR A 117 -3.89 -14.25 11.24
C TYR A 117 -3.78 -14.85 12.63
N TYR A 118 -4.77 -14.58 13.48
CA TYR A 118 -4.83 -15.24 14.78
C TYR A 118 -6.26 -15.54 15.19
N ILE A 119 -6.42 -16.58 16.00
CA ILE A 119 -7.69 -16.98 16.60
C ILE A 119 -7.58 -16.79 18.11
N LYS A 120 -8.55 -16.11 18.70
CA LYS A 120 -8.69 -15.95 20.15
C LYS A 120 -10.16 -16.12 20.53
N ASN A 121 -10.43 -16.96 21.53
CA ASN A 121 -11.79 -17.21 22.04
C ASN A 121 -12.83 -17.60 20.97
N GLY A 122 -12.40 -18.34 19.94
CA GLY A 122 -13.29 -18.75 18.84
C GLY A 122 -13.57 -17.65 17.82
N GLU A 123 -12.93 -16.50 17.93
CA GLU A 123 -12.98 -15.38 16.97
C GLU A 123 -11.66 -15.30 16.23
N PHE A 124 -11.66 -15.03 14.92
CA PHE A 124 -10.43 -14.77 14.17
C PHE A 124 -10.29 -13.30 13.81
N THR A 125 -9.03 -12.89 13.70
CA THR A 125 -8.63 -11.59 13.20
C THR A 125 -7.70 -11.80 12.01
N LEU A 126 -7.90 -11.01 10.97
CA LEU A 126 -7.10 -11.00 9.75
C LEU A 126 -6.63 -9.58 9.48
N GLU A 127 -5.33 -9.40 9.30
CA GLU A 127 -4.69 -8.15 8.91
C GLU A 127 -3.87 -8.42 7.64
N VAL A 128 -4.03 -7.62 6.59
CA VAL A 128 -3.18 -7.65 5.40
C VAL A 128 -2.59 -6.26 5.18
N ILE A 129 -1.27 -6.18 5.19
CA ILE A 129 -0.50 -4.95 5.10
C ILE A 129 0.06 -4.80 3.69
N GLY A 130 -0.39 -3.78 2.97
CA GLY A 130 0.10 -3.43 1.63
C GLY A 130 1.22 -2.40 1.68
N ASP A 131 1.62 -1.82 0.54
CA ASP A 131 2.56 -0.69 0.54
C ASP A 131 1.83 0.63 0.85
N TYR A 132 0.59 0.78 0.38
CA TYR A 132 -0.18 2.03 0.43
C TYR A 132 -1.52 1.95 1.17
N ASN A 133 -1.98 0.75 1.50
CA ASN A 133 -3.13 0.54 2.36
C ASN A 133 -3.00 -0.73 3.18
N ASP A 134 -3.72 -0.75 4.30
CA ASP A 134 -3.81 -1.90 5.20
C ASP A 134 -5.28 -2.27 5.37
N TRP A 135 -5.56 -3.58 5.41
CA TRP A 135 -6.91 -4.11 5.56
C TRP A 135 -6.99 -4.96 6.82
N TYR A 136 -8.03 -4.71 7.61
CA TYR A 136 -8.27 -5.38 8.87
C TYR A 136 -9.68 -5.96 8.92
N TYR A 137 -9.79 -7.18 9.44
CA TYR A 137 -11.06 -7.85 9.72
C TYR A 137 -11.04 -8.48 11.12
N ASN A 138 -12.19 -8.42 11.77
CA ASN A 138 -12.46 -9.15 13.00
C ASN A 138 -13.82 -9.86 12.89
N SER A 139 -13.83 -11.18 13.09
CA SER A 139 -15.03 -12.01 12.92
C SER A 139 -16.16 -11.72 13.91
N ASN A 140 -15.84 -11.17 15.08
CA ASN A 140 -16.81 -10.79 16.10
C ASN A 140 -17.63 -9.58 15.65
N THR A 141 -16.92 -8.52 15.26
CA THR A 141 -17.56 -7.27 14.84
C THR A 141 -18.03 -7.29 13.39
N LYS A 142 -17.51 -8.22 12.58
CA LYS A 142 -17.70 -8.32 11.12
C LYS A 142 -17.39 -7.02 10.39
N LYS A 143 -16.55 -6.16 10.97
CA LYS A 143 -16.13 -4.90 10.37
C LYS A 143 -14.85 -5.11 9.57
N ILE A 144 -14.87 -4.60 8.36
CA ILE A 144 -13.68 -4.41 7.53
C ILE A 144 -13.25 -2.96 7.71
N LEU A 145 -11.97 -2.75 8.04
CA LEU A 145 -11.40 -1.42 8.21
C LEU A 145 -10.21 -1.28 7.26
N GLU A 146 -10.20 -0.20 6.47
CA GLU A 146 -9.10 0.17 5.60
C GLU A 146 -8.27 1.28 6.27
N ASN A 147 -6.95 1.20 6.19
CA ASN A 147 -6.00 2.18 6.74
C ASN A 147 -6.19 2.44 8.23
N ASN A 148 -6.58 1.40 8.97
CA ASN A 148 -6.92 1.51 10.38
C ASN A 148 -5.71 1.63 11.32
N PHE A 149 -4.50 1.73 10.76
CA PHE A 149 -3.26 1.88 11.50
C PHE A 149 -2.52 3.15 11.06
N ASP A 150 -2.23 4.01 12.03
CA ASP A 150 -1.09 4.92 11.91
C ASP A 150 0.18 4.06 11.92
N ARG A 151 0.81 3.90 10.76
CA ARG A 151 2.14 3.25 10.62
C ARG A 151 3.27 4.00 11.37
N HIS A 152 2.94 5.08 12.08
CA HIS A 152 3.86 5.97 12.78
C HIS A 152 3.60 6.06 14.30
N GLY A 153 3.04 5.01 14.91
CA GLY A 153 3.11 4.81 16.36
C GLY A 153 4.51 4.40 16.87
N LEU A 154 5.57 4.93 16.25
CA LEU A 154 6.97 4.88 16.68
C LEU A 154 7.51 6.31 16.74
#